data_AF-A0A9E5MJY3-F1
#
_entry.id   AF-A0A9E5MJY3-F1
#
_cell.length_a   1.000
_cell.length_b   1.000
_cell.length_c   1.000
_cell.angle_alpha   90.00
_cell.angle_beta   90.00
_cell.angle_gamma   90.00
#
_symmetry.space_group_name_H-M   'P 1'
#
loop_
_entity.id
_entity.type
_entity.pdbx_description
1 polymer ?
#
loop_
_entity_poly.entity_id
_entity_poly.type
_entity_poly.pdbx_seq_one_letter_code
_entity_poly.pdbx_strand_id
1 'polypeptide(L)'
;MDRTWWKRYCFDVQQKFKGERITLNQRISAVKTIRFTHPKNSGAGAMVLAENFGARRIILLGFDCQYSADGIRHWHGDHPKGLGNAVSMPKWYPQFRETAGLLGHCDIINATRSTALDFWPKQPLEQALADTRHSLDRTG
;
A
#
# COMPACT_ATOMS: atom_id res chain seq x y z
N MET A 1 6.95 9.01 6.41
CA MET A 1 6.19 7.76 6.50
C MET A 1 7.03 6.63 7.10
N ASP A 2 8.17 6.28 6.51
CA ASP A 2 8.98 5.09 6.87
C ASP A 2 10.34 5.39 7.53
N ARG A 3 10.75 6.66 7.65
CA ARG A 3 12.05 7.04 8.25
C ARG A 3 12.30 6.42 9.63
N THR A 4 11.34 6.52 10.55
CA THR A 4 11.48 5.96 11.91
C THR A 4 11.51 4.44 11.90
N TRP A 5 10.76 3.82 10.98
CA TRP A 5 10.75 2.38 10.79
C TRP A 5 12.13 1.89 10.32
N TRP A 6 12.71 2.51 9.30
CA TRP A 6 14.07 2.20 8.85
C TRP A 6 15.11 2.43 9.95
N LYS A 7 15.04 3.53 10.69
CA LYS A 7 15.96 3.75 11.83
C LYS A 7 15.94 2.61 12.85
N ARG A 8 14.77 1.98 13.07
CA ARG A 8 14.62 0.92 14.05
C ARG A 8 14.98 -0.47 13.52
N TYR A 9 14.59 -0.79 12.29
CA TYR A 9 14.64 -2.16 11.77
C TYR A 9 15.62 -2.38 10.61
N CYS A 10 16.30 -1.34 10.12
CA CYS A 10 17.15 -1.48 8.93
C CYS A 10 18.25 -2.55 9.12
N PHE A 11 18.86 -2.63 10.30
CA PHE A 11 19.85 -3.67 10.59
C PHE A 11 19.26 -5.08 10.44
N ASP A 12 18.14 -5.38 11.09
CA ASP A 12 17.50 -6.70 11.05
C ASP A 12 17.03 -7.08 9.64
N VAL A 13 16.45 -6.11 8.92
CA VAL A 13 16.00 -6.28 7.53
C VAL A 13 17.19 -6.61 6.63
N GLN A 14 18.34 -5.97 6.83
CA GLN A 14 19.53 -6.24 6.04
C GLN A 14 20.06 -7.66 6.20
N GLN A 15 19.89 -8.26 7.39
CA GLN A 15 20.33 -9.63 7.63
C GLN A 15 19.41 -10.66 6.94
N LYS A 16 18.10 -10.44 6.99
CA LYS A 16 17.10 -11.47 6.67
C LYS A 16 16.41 -11.28 5.31
N PHE A 17 16.13 -10.05 4.91
CA PHE A 17 15.35 -9.77 3.70
C PHE A 17 16.26 -9.68 2.48
N LYS A 18 16.00 -10.53 1.48
CA LYS A 18 16.78 -10.61 0.22
C LYS A 18 16.17 -9.80 -0.93
N GLY A 19 14.95 -9.30 -0.77
CA GLY A 19 14.28 -8.50 -1.80
C GLY A 19 14.79 -7.05 -1.87
N GLU A 20 14.28 -6.31 -2.85
CA GLU A 20 14.60 -4.90 -3.01
C GLU A 20 14.02 -4.07 -1.86
N ARG A 21 14.86 -3.23 -1.26
CA ARG A 21 14.49 -2.34 -0.15
C ARG A 21 14.38 -0.94 -0.69
N ILE A 22 13.21 -0.35 -0.57
CA ILE A 22 12.86 0.92 -1.21
C ILE A 22 12.41 1.93 -0.15
N THR A 23 12.79 3.19 -0.33
CA THR A 23 12.29 4.31 0.47
C THR A 23 12.15 5.58 -0.37
N LEU A 24 11.30 6.49 0.09
CA LEU A 24 11.24 7.88 -0.38
C LEU A 24 12.12 8.83 0.46
N ASN A 25 12.68 8.34 1.57
CA ASN A 25 13.54 9.13 2.44
C ASN A 25 14.99 9.08 1.96
N GLN A 26 15.57 10.25 1.74
CA GLN A 26 17.01 10.33 1.46
C GLN A 26 17.85 9.86 2.66
N ARG A 27 19.03 9.34 2.34
CA ARG A 27 20.10 8.99 3.28
C ARG A 27 19.75 7.87 4.26
N ILE A 28 19.04 6.84 3.78
CA ILE A 28 18.90 5.56 4.50
C ILE A 28 19.92 4.58 3.92
N SER A 29 20.89 4.16 4.75
CA SER A 29 21.95 3.25 4.30
C SER A 29 21.39 1.91 3.83
N ALA A 30 21.94 1.38 2.73
CA ALA A 30 21.58 0.10 2.09
C ALA A 30 20.10 -0.04 1.64
N VAL A 31 19.38 1.08 1.51
CA VAL A 31 18.00 1.12 1.00
C VAL A 31 17.96 2.02 -0.24
N LYS A 32 17.41 1.52 -1.34
CA LYS A 32 17.29 2.26 -2.60
C LYS A 32 16.31 3.41 -2.41
N THR A 33 16.77 4.63 -2.69
CA THR A 33 15.90 5.80 -2.72
C THR A 33 15.31 5.94 -4.11
N ILE A 34 13.99 6.06 -4.20
CA ILE A 34 13.29 6.39 -5.45
C ILE A 34 12.49 7.67 -5.27
N ARG A 35 12.09 8.28 -6.39
CA ARG A 35 11.37 9.55 -6.40
C ARG A 35 10.13 9.43 -7.26
N PHE A 36 8.98 9.63 -6.64
CA PHE A 36 7.67 9.79 -7.26
C PHE A 36 6.81 10.65 -6.32
N THR A 37 5.58 10.97 -6.72
CA THR A 37 4.65 11.78 -5.94
C THR A 37 4.56 11.32 -4.49
N HIS A 38 4.87 12.19 -3.52
CA HIS A 38 4.95 11.83 -2.12
C HIS A 38 3.57 11.43 -1.54
N PRO A 39 3.32 10.13 -1.32
CA PRO A 39 2.07 9.67 -0.74
C PRO A 39 2.06 9.94 0.76
N LYS A 40 0.85 10.09 1.31
CA LYS A 40 0.66 10.49 2.72
C LYS A 40 0.44 9.32 3.68
N ASN A 41 0.23 8.10 3.17
CA ASN A 41 0.21 6.83 3.92
C ASN A 41 0.84 5.67 3.12
N SER A 42 1.16 4.57 3.80
CA SER A 42 1.91 3.44 3.21
C SER A 42 1.15 2.70 2.14
N GLY A 43 -0.18 2.58 2.27
CA GLY A 43 -1.01 2.00 1.23
C GLY A 43 -0.92 2.80 -0.08
N ALA A 44 -1.12 4.12 -0.01
CA ALA A 44 -0.96 5.01 -1.16
C ALA A 44 0.46 4.94 -1.74
N GLY A 45 1.48 4.81 -0.89
CA GLY A 45 2.86 4.61 -1.33
C GLY A 45 3.10 3.33 -2.09
N ALA A 46 2.50 2.22 -1.67
CA ALA A 46 2.58 0.96 -2.38
C ALA A 46 1.88 1.05 -3.76
N MET A 47 0.75 1.75 -3.85
CA MET A 47 0.02 1.94 -5.10
C MET A 47 0.83 2.75 -6.13
N VAL A 48 1.36 3.90 -5.72
CA VAL A 48 2.18 4.73 -6.62
C VAL A 48 3.50 4.04 -6.98
N LEU A 49 4.07 3.26 -6.06
CA LEU A 49 5.24 2.43 -6.36
C LEU A 49 4.95 1.37 -7.43
N ALA A 50 3.83 0.66 -7.32
CA ALA A 50 3.43 -0.34 -8.30
C ALA A 50 3.26 0.30 -9.70
N GLU A 51 2.58 1.44 -9.78
CA GLU A 51 2.42 2.19 -11.03
C GLU A 51 3.77 2.66 -11.60
N ASN A 52 4.65 3.19 -10.75
CA ASN A 52 6.00 3.60 -11.13
C ASN A 52 6.84 2.43 -11.66
N PHE A 53 6.50 1.19 -11.29
CA PHE A 53 7.12 -0.04 -11.80
C PHE A 53 6.39 -0.61 -13.03
N GLY A 54 5.43 0.14 -13.59
CA GLY A 54 4.73 -0.18 -14.82
C GLY A 54 3.40 -0.92 -14.62
N ALA A 55 2.94 -1.14 -13.38
CA ALA A 55 1.66 -1.76 -13.16
C ALA A 55 0.53 -0.85 -13.66
N ARG A 56 -0.32 -1.38 -14.55
CA ARG A 56 -1.53 -0.69 -15.03
C ARG A 56 -2.80 -1.22 -14.39
N ARG A 57 -2.76 -2.43 -13.84
CA ARG A 57 -3.82 -3.02 -13.01
C ARG A 57 -3.31 -3.21 -11.60
N ILE A 58 -4.04 -2.71 -10.60
CA ILE A 58 -3.66 -2.74 -9.18
C ILE A 58 -4.83 -3.32 -8.38
N ILE A 59 -4.60 -4.47 -7.74
CA ILE A 59 -5.57 -5.13 -6.86
C ILE A 59 -5.22 -4.80 -5.41
N LEU A 60 -6.14 -4.14 -4.70
CA LEU A 60 -5.98 -3.76 -3.30
C LEU A 60 -6.52 -4.86 -2.39
N LEU A 61 -5.73 -5.27 -1.39
CA LEU A 61 -6.14 -6.25 -0.38
C LEU A 61 -5.67 -5.82 1.01
N GLY A 62 -6.58 -5.74 1.97
CA GLY A 62 -6.29 -5.27 3.33
C GLY A 62 -6.28 -3.74 3.46
N PHE A 63 -6.95 -3.04 2.54
CA PHE A 63 -7.09 -1.57 2.53
C PHE A 63 -8.41 -1.18 3.23
N ASP A 64 -8.50 -1.46 4.52
CA ASP A 64 -9.76 -1.33 5.27
C ASP A 64 -10.15 0.15 5.43
N CYS A 65 -9.21 1.00 5.85
CA CYS A 65 -9.45 2.42 6.16
C CYS A 65 -10.56 2.65 7.22
N GLN A 66 -10.80 1.66 8.07
CA GLN A 66 -11.76 1.70 9.16
C GLN A 66 -11.31 0.78 10.29
N TYR A 67 -11.95 0.92 11.46
CA TYR A 67 -11.78 -0.03 12.55
C TYR A 67 -12.52 -1.32 12.25
N SER A 68 -12.07 -2.44 12.81
CA SER A 68 -12.91 -3.64 12.90
C SER A 68 -14.14 -3.40 13.79
N ALA A 69 -15.10 -4.32 13.76
CA ALA A 69 -16.25 -4.29 14.67
C ALA A 69 -15.83 -4.22 16.16
N ASP A 70 -14.69 -4.84 16.50
CA ASP A 70 -14.11 -4.85 17.85
C ASP A 70 -13.18 -3.66 18.12
N GLY A 71 -13.16 -2.63 17.27
CA GLY A 71 -12.34 -1.44 17.43
C GLY A 71 -10.85 -1.64 17.12
N ILE A 72 -10.46 -2.76 16.51
CA ILE A 72 -9.07 -3.06 16.18
C ILE A 72 -8.65 -2.25 14.94
N ARG A 73 -7.44 -1.68 15.00
CA ARG A 73 -6.85 -0.82 13.94
C ARG A 73 -5.97 -1.55 12.94
N HIS A 74 -5.47 -2.72 13.33
CA HIS A 74 -4.45 -3.46 12.62
C HIS A 74 -4.75 -4.96 12.68
N TRP A 75 -4.40 -5.69 11.63
CA TRP A 75 -4.39 -7.15 11.64
C TRP A 75 -3.18 -7.74 12.39
N HIS A 76 -2.38 -6.88 13.03
CA HIS A 76 -1.25 -7.22 13.89
C HIS A 76 -1.34 -6.43 15.20
N GLY A 77 -0.56 -6.82 16.21
CA GLY A 77 -0.45 -6.05 17.45
C GLY A 77 0.11 -4.64 17.24
N ASP A 78 -0.13 -3.76 18.21
CA ASP A 78 0.43 -2.41 18.20
C ASP A 78 1.97 -2.45 18.12
N HIS A 79 2.53 -1.55 17.32
CA HIS A 79 3.96 -1.37 17.25
C HIS A 79 4.52 -0.82 18.58
N PRO A 80 5.79 -1.12 18.90
CA PRO A 80 6.47 -0.55 20.06
C PRO A 80 6.45 0.99 20.08
N LYS A 81 6.60 1.57 21.28
CA LYS A 81 6.64 3.01 21.50
C LYS A 81 7.62 3.70 20.53
N GLY A 82 7.15 4.78 19.91
CA GLY A 82 7.90 5.57 18.91
C GLY A 82 7.53 5.25 17.45
N LEU A 83 6.74 4.21 17.21
CA LEU A 83 6.11 3.93 15.92
C LEU A 83 4.61 4.26 15.96
N GLY A 84 4.03 4.56 14.80
CA GLY A 84 2.63 4.97 14.72
C GLY A 84 1.68 3.77 14.68
N ASN A 85 0.62 3.80 15.50
CA ASN A 85 -0.44 2.78 15.56
C ASN A 85 -1.74 3.31 14.96
N ALA A 86 -1.72 3.63 13.66
CA ALA A 86 -2.88 4.09 12.87
C ALA A 86 -3.69 5.27 13.44
N VAL A 87 -3.12 6.09 14.34
CA VAL A 87 -3.79 7.28 14.89
C VAL A 87 -4.19 8.27 13.78
N SER A 88 -3.49 8.26 12.65
CA SER A 88 -3.80 9.10 11.49
C SER A 88 -4.87 8.53 10.55
N MET A 89 -5.49 7.39 10.88
CA MET A 89 -6.48 6.73 10.00
C MET A 89 -7.63 7.63 9.53
N PRO A 90 -8.19 8.56 10.34
CA PRO A 90 -9.21 9.49 9.85
C PRO A 90 -8.75 10.35 8.65
N LYS A 91 -7.44 10.50 8.45
CA LYS A 91 -6.87 11.22 7.31
C LYS A 91 -6.67 10.33 6.08
N TRP A 92 -6.78 9.01 6.19
CA TRP A 92 -6.44 8.10 5.10
C TRP A 92 -7.45 8.15 3.96
N TYR A 93 -8.75 8.24 4.25
CA TYR A 93 -9.79 8.32 3.21
C TYR A 93 -9.53 9.46 2.20
N PRO A 94 -9.36 10.74 2.60
CA PRO A 94 -9.06 11.80 1.64
C PRO A 94 -7.71 11.63 0.95
N GLN A 95 -6.71 11.01 1.59
CA GLN A 95 -5.42 10.72 0.97
C GLN A 95 -5.53 9.64 -0.13
N PHE A 96 -6.35 8.62 0.10
CA PHE A 96 -6.63 7.63 -0.93
C PHE A 96 -7.46 8.22 -2.06
N ARG A 97 -8.39 9.13 -1.79
CA ARG A 97 -9.12 9.87 -2.83
C ARG A 97 -8.18 10.70 -3.72
N GLU A 98 -7.21 11.40 -3.12
CA GLU A 98 -6.14 12.10 -3.88
C GLU A 98 -5.32 11.12 -4.73
N THR A 99 -4.98 9.96 -4.16
CA THR A 99 -4.23 8.91 -4.86
C THR A 99 -5.03 8.31 -6.02
N ALA A 100 -6.35 8.17 -5.87
CA ALA A 100 -7.24 7.71 -6.93
C ALA A 100 -7.23 8.67 -8.13
N GLY A 101 -7.21 9.99 -7.88
CA GLY A 101 -7.08 10.99 -8.94
C GLY A 101 -5.73 10.91 -9.65
N LEU A 102 -4.63 10.72 -8.91
CA LEU A 102 -3.29 10.57 -9.47
C LEU A 102 -3.16 9.31 -10.35
N LEU A 103 -3.84 8.23 -9.96
CA LEU A 103 -3.80 6.93 -10.64
C LEU A 103 -5.03 6.68 -11.50
N GLY A 104 -5.71 7.73 -11.98
CA GLY A 104 -6.94 7.62 -12.77
C GLY A 104 -6.77 6.88 -14.10
N HIS A 105 -5.52 6.72 -14.56
CA HIS A 105 -5.14 5.94 -15.74
C HIS A 105 -4.89 4.45 -15.44
N CYS A 106 -4.97 4.03 -14.18
CA CYS A 106 -4.82 2.63 -13.77
C CYS A 106 -6.19 1.98 -13.53
N ASP A 107 -6.28 0.69 -13.85
CA ASP A 107 -7.40 -0.18 -13.46
C ASP A 107 -7.20 -0.63 -12.00
N ILE A 108 -7.90 0.03 -11.07
CA ILE A 108 -7.77 -0.23 -9.64
C ILE A 108 -9.01 -0.95 -9.13
N ILE A 109 -8.81 -2.14 -8.54
CA ILE A 109 -9.86 -2.98 -7.98
C ILE A 109 -9.61 -3.15 -6.48
N ASN A 110 -10.64 -2.95 -5.67
CA ASN A 110 -10.58 -3.19 -4.24
C ASN A 110 -11.12 -4.57 -3.89
N ALA A 111 -10.22 -5.50 -3.57
CA ALA A 111 -10.53 -6.85 -3.11
C ALA A 111 -10.63 -6.98 -1.57
N THR A 112 -10.61 -5.86 -0.86
CA THR A 112 -10.78 -5.85 0.59
C THR A 112 -12.26 -6.06 0.94
N ARG A 113 -12.56 -7.14 1.68
CA ARG A 113 -13.93 -7.55 2.03
C ARG A 113 -14.72 -6.49 2.81
N SER A 114 -14.06 -5.81 3.76
CA SER A 114 -14.67 -4.78 4.61
C SER A 114 -13.78 -3.54 4.57
N THR A 115 -14.26 -2.48 3.93
CA THR A 115 -13.48 -1.28 3.64
C THR A 115 -14.36 -0.04 3.60
N ALA A 116 -13.83 1.07 4.11
CA ALA A 116 -14.43 2.40 3.97
C ALA A 116 -14.10 3.05 2.61
N LEU A 117 -13.22 2.46 1.80
CA LEU A 117 -12.83 3.00 0.49
C LEU A 117 -13.82 2.56 -0.58
N ASP A 118 -14.82 3.42 -0.82
CA ASP A 118 -16.02 3.15 -1.61
C ASP A 118 -15.96 3.64 -3.07
N PHE A 119 -14.88 4.34 -3.44
CA PHE A 119 -14.73 4.95 -4.77
C PHE A 119 -13.95 4.10 -5.78
N TRP A 120 -13.43 2.94 -5.38
CA TRP A 120 -12.89 1.94 -6.31
C TRP A 120 -13.87 0.76 -6.45
N PRO A 121 -14.01 0.18 -7.66
CA PRO A 121 -14.80 -1.03 -7.86
C PRO A 121 -14.40 -2.14 -6.88
N LYS A 122 -15.38 -2.77 -6.24
CA LYS A 122 -15.16 -3.88 -5.30
C LYS A 122 -15.36 -5.22 -6.00
N GLN A 123 -14.50 -6.18 -5.70
CA GLN A 123 -14.55 -7.51 -6.29
C GLN A 123 -13.95 -8.56 -5.36
N PRO A 124 -14.45 -9.81 -5.30
CA PRO A 124 -13.75 -10.89 -4.60
C PRO A 124 -12.33 -11.09 -5.13
N LEU A 125 -11.39 -11.41 -4.25
CA LEU A 125 -9.97 -11.55 -4.61
C LEU A 125 -9.76 -12.60 -5.71
N GLU A 126 -10.45 -13.74 -5.60
CA GLU A 126 -10.38 -14.86 -6.53
C GLU A 126 -10.78 -14.42 -7.94
N GLN A 127 -11.84 -13.62 -8.03
CA GLN A 127 -12.32 -13.10 -9.30
C GLN A 127 -11.36 -12.04 -9.86
N ALA A 128 -10.84 -11.13 -9.03
CA ALA A 128 -9.91 -10.08 -9.48
C ALA A 128 -8.62 -10.68 -10.08
N LEU A 129 -8.16 -11.80 -9.50
CA LEU A 129 -7.04 -12.59 -10.01
C LEU A 129 -7.37 -13.37 -11.30
N ALA A 130 -8.56 -13.96 -11.38
CA ALA A 130 -9.01 -14.70 -12.56
C ALA A 130 -9.12 -13.78 -13.80
N ASP A 131 -9.70 -12.60 -13.65
CA ASP A 131 -9.83 -11.61 -14.73
C ASP A 131 -8.48 -11.14 -15.26
N THR A 132 -7.46 -11.07 -14.39
CA THR A 132 -6.10 -10.70 -14.78
C THR A 132 -5.52 -11.72 -15.77
N ARG A 133 -5.70 -13.02 -15.51
CA ARG A 133 -5.16 -14.09 -16.39
C ARG A 133 -5.76 -14.04 -17.80
N HIS A 134 -7.07 -13.80 -17.90
CA HIS A 134 -7.78 -13.68 -19.19
C HIS A 134 -7.36 -12.46 -20.04
N SER A 135 -6.70 -11.46 -19.45
CA SER A 135 -6.18 -10.30 -20.17
C SER A 135 -4.80 -10.56 -20.78
N LEU A 136 -3.99 -11.41 -20.14
CA LEU A 136 -2.65 -11.80 -20.62
C LEU A 136 -2.74 -12.84 -21.74
N ASP A 137 -3.70 -13.76 -21.66
CA ASP A 137 -3.91 -14.83 -22.65
C ASP A 137 -4.48 -14.31 -24.00
N ARG A 138 -4.94 -13.06 -24.06
CA ARG A 138 -5.41 -12.43 -25.32
C ARG A 138 -4.33 -11.63 -26.06
N THR A 139 -3.14 -11.53 -25.46
CA THR A 139 -1.98 -10.82 -26.04
C THR A 139 -0.86 -11.76 -26.48
N GLY A 140 -1.14 -13.07 -26.63
CA GLY A 140 -0.21 -14.09 -27.10
C GLY A 140 -0.83 -15.01 -28.14
#